data_AF-A0A413KAV2-F1
#
_entry.id   AF-A0A413KAV2-F1
#
_cell.length_a   1.000
_cell.length_b   1.000
_cell.length_c   1.000
_cell.angle_alpha   90.00
_cell.angle_beta   90.00
_cell.angle_gamma   90.00
#
_symmetry.space_group_name_H-M   'P 1'
#
loop_
_entity.id
_entity.type
_entity.pdbx_description
1 polymer ?
#
loop_
_entity_poly.entity_id
_entity_poly.type
_entity_poly.pdbx_seq_one_letter_code
_entity_poly.pdbx_strand_id
1 'polypeptide(L)'
;MGATIMQQAVKFAARLDRTAQMTDMFADGLHGMTAASDALKKVMDEFGMPMQDDPDIEPIGHDEACDTAETLYHELLKHASRGRMTLRFAQTMNRAWAELTVSDGLTEARR
;
A
#
# COMPACT_ATOMS: atom_id res chain seq x y z
N MET A 1 -1.47 -10.00 21.49
CA MET A 1 -2.00 -10.78 20.34
C MET A 1 -1.90 -9.86 19.13
N GLY A 2 -1.06 -10.21 18.16
CA GLY A 2 -0.79 -9.36 17.00
C GLY A 2 -2.02 -9.16 16.11
N ALA A 3 -2.09 -8.02 15.43
CA ALA A 3 -3.12 -7.73 14.43
C ALA A 3 -3.09 -8.78 13.30
N THR A 4 -4.25 -9.10 12.76
CA THR A 4 -4.33 -10.04 11.62
C THR A 4 -3.67 -9.44 10.38
N ILE A 5 -3.19 -10.27 9.45
CA ILE A 5 -2.55 -9.78 8.21
C ILE A 5 -3.44 -8.81 7.41
N MET A 6 -4.77 -9.02 7.45
CA MET A 6 -5.73 -8.12 6.82
C MET A 6 -5.80 -6.77 7.53
N GLN A 7 -5.73 -6.74 8.87
CA GLN A 7 -5.66 -5.48 9.62
C GLN A 7 -4.35 -4.74 9.32
N GLN A 8 -3.24 -5.47 9.17
CA GLN A 8 -1.97 -4.87 8.76
C GLN A 8 -2.06 -4.29 7.34
N ALA A 9 -2.72 -4.99 6.41
CA ALA A 9 -2.97 -4.49 5.05
C ALA A 9 -3.82 -3.21 5.02
N VAL A 10 -4.89 -3.16 5.81
CA VAL A 10 -5.75 -1.98 5.93
C VAL A 10 -4.99 -0.81 6.57
N LYS A 11 -4.22 -1.06 7.64
CA LYS A 11 -3.40 -0.04 8.29
C LYS A 11 -2.33 0.50 7.34
N PHE A 12 -1.68 -0.36 6.57
CA PHE A 12 -0.71 0.02 5.55
C PHE A 12 -1.35 0.93 4.50
N ALA A 13 -2.53 0.56 3.98
CA ALA A 13 -3.25 1.41 3.04
C ALA A 13 -3.50 2.81 3.62
N ALA A 14 -3.92 2.90 4.89
CA ALA A 14 -4.18 4.19 5.55
C ALA A 14 -2.92 5.05 5.69
N ARG A 15 -1.79 4.45 6.07
CA ARG A 15 -0.48 5.13 6.12
C ARG A 15 -0.06 5.64 4.73
N LEU A 16 -0.25 4.81 3.71
CA LEU A 16 0.10 5.14 2.33
C LEU A 16 -0.74 6.29 1.79
N ASP A 17 -2.04 6.29 2.09
CA ASP A 17 -2.92 7.39 1.74
C ASP A 17 -2.53 8.69 2.45
N ARG A 18 -2.15 8.61 3.73
CA ARG A 18 -1.66 9.78 4.45
C ARG A 18 -0.41 10.37 3.82
N THR A 19 0.54 9.53 3.42
CA THR A 19 1.73 9.95 2.65
C THR A 19 1.34 10.57 1.31
N ALA A 20 0.41 9.96 0.57
CA ALA A 20 -0.08 10.46 -0.72
C ALA A 20 -0.74 11.86 -0.59
N GLN A 21 -1.55 12.07 0.45
CA GLN A 21 -2.17 13.38 0.74
C GLN A 21 -1.14 14.45 1.11
N MET A 22 -0.06 14.08 1.80
CA MET A 22 1.02 15.01 2.14
C MET A 22 1.91 15.35 0.93
N THR A 23 1.88 14.52 -0.12
CA THR A 23 2.76 14.67 -1.28
C THR A 23 2.24 15.50 -2.43
N ASP A 24 0.97 15.89 -2.41
CA ASP A 24 0.50 17.01 -3.24
C ASP A 24 1.27 18.33 -2.97
N MET A 25 2.08 18.41 -1.89
CA MET A 25 3.00 19.52 -1.62
C MET A 25 4.40 19.39 -2.26
N PHE A 26 4.80 18.22 -2.78
CA PHE A 26 6.15 17.94 -3.28
C PHE A 26 6.09 17.19 -4.63
N ALA A 27 5.63 17.89 -5.66
CA ALA A 27 5.50 17.38 -7.02
C ALA A 27 6.87 17.05 -7.65
N ASP A 28 7.22 15.75 -7.66
CA ASP A 28 7.91 15.05 -8.77
C ASP A 28 8.49 13.68 -8.32
N GLY A 29 8.47 13.33 -7.03
CA GLY A 29 9.09 12.09 -6.52
C GLY A 29 8.16 10.97 -6.05
N LEU A 30 6.84 11.17 -5.97
CA LEU A 30 5.93 10.24 -5.27
C LEU A 30 4.75 9.71 -6.11
N HIS A 31 4.85 9.70 -7.44
CA HIS A 31 3.78 9.16 -8.29
C HIS A 31 3.40 7.70 -7.96
N GLY A 32 4.39 6.86 -7.63
CA GLY A 32 4.17 5.49 -7.18
C GLY A 32 3.37 5.37 -5.89
N MET A 33 3.52 6.32 -4.96
CA MET A 33 2.78 6.32 -3.69
C MET A 33 1.30 6.62 -3.90
N THR A 34 0.98 7.61 -4.75
CA THR A 34 -0.40 7.90 -5.13
C THR A 34 -1.04 6.72 -5.86
N ALA A 35 -0.34 6.15 -6.85
CA ALA A 35 -0.84 5.00 -7.60
C ALA A 35 -1.07 3.76 -6.73
N ALA A 36 -0.15 3.48 -5.81
CA ALA A 36 -0.28 2.39 -4.86
C ALA A 36 -1.42 2.63 -3.85
N SER A 37 -1.58 3.86 -3.34
CA SER A 37 -2.70 4.25 -2.48
C SER A 37 -4.06 4.06 -3.19
N ASP A 38 -4.18 4.53 -4.43
CA ASP A 38 -5.40 4.39 -5.21
C ASP A 38 -5.77 2.93 -5.50
N ALA A 39 -4.77 2.07 -5.73
CA ALA A 39 -5.00 0.64 -5.91
C ALA A 39 -5.56 0.01 -4.62
N LEU A 40 -5.03 0.40 -3.45
CA LEU A 40 -5.49 -0.07 -2.16
C LEU A 40 -6.88 0.44 -1.80
N LYS A 41 -7.19 1.72 -2.05
CA LYS A 41 -8.55 2.26 -1.88
C LYS A 41 -9.57 1.48 -2.68
N LYS A 42 -9.29 1.20 -3.96
CA LYS A 42 -10.19 0.43 -4.84
C LYS A 42 -10.50 -0.96 -4.31
N VAL A 43 -9.51 -1.68 -3.77
CA VAL A 43 -9.77 -3.02 -3.21
C VAL A 43 -10.53 -2.92 -1.88
N MET A 44 -10.28 -1.89 -1.08
CA MET A 44 -11.05 -1.65 0.13
C MET A 44 -12.52 -1.33 -0.17
N ASP A 45 -12.77 -0.48 -1.16
CA ASP A 45 -14.12 -0.16 -1.66
C ASP A 45 -14.82 -1.41 -2.24
N GLU A 46 -14.12 -2.27 -2.99
CA GLU A 46 -14.67 -3.54 -3.52
C GLU A 46 -15.30 -4.42 -2.43
N PHE A 47 -14.75 -4.36 -1.21
CA PHE A 47 -15.21 -5.15 -0.07
C PHE A 47 -15.97 -4.34 0.99
N GLY A 48 -16.28 -3.06 0.73
CA GLY A 48 -16.99 -2.18 1.67
C GLY A 48 -16.23 -1.94 2.97
N MET A 49 -14.89 -1.97 2.93
CA MET A 49 -14.04 -1.74 4.09
C MET A 49 -13.64 -0.27 4.17
N PRO A 50 -14.01 0.45 5.24
CA PRO A 50 -13.64 1.86 5.36
C PRO A 50 -12.13 1.99 5.54
N MET A 51 -11.57 3.04 4.93
CA MET A 51 -10.22 3.49 5.25
C MET A 51 -10.14 3.81 6.75
N GLN A 52 -9.05 3.39 7.41
CA GLN A 52 -8.81 3.85 8.77
C GLN A 52 -8.48 5.35 8.73
N ASP A 53 -9.39 6.16 9.28
CA ASP A 53 -9.20 7.60 9.44
C ASP A 53 -8.70 7.86 10.87
N ASP A 54 -7.40 7.71 11.05
CA ASP A 54 -6.71 7.92 12.32
C ASP A 54 -5.81 9.15 12.19
N PRO A 55 -6.11 10.27 12.89
CA PRO A 55 -5.36 11.50 12.75
C PRO A 55 -3.91 11.40 13.25
N ASP A 56 -3.62 10.40 14.09
CA ASP A 56 -2.27 10.13 14.62
C ASP A 56 -1.50 9.12 13.75
N ILE A 57 -2.05 8.73 12.59
CA ILE A 57 -1.38 7.80 11.69
C ILE A 57 -0.16 8.46 11.06
N GLU A 58 1.02 7.93 11.40
CA GLU A 58 2.26 8.42 10.84
C GLU A 58 2.39 8.06 9.35
N PRO A 59 2.76 9.03 8.48
CA PRO A 59 3.05 8.75 7.08
C PRO A 59 4.19 7.73 6.99
N ILE A 60 4.17 6.94 5.92
CA ILE A 60 5.20 5.95 5.60
C ILE A 60 6.19 6.50 4.58
N GLY A 61 7.48 6.23 4.77
CA GLY A 61 8.54 6.54 3.80
C GLY A 61 8.52 5.59 2.60
N HIS A 62 9.21 5.94 1.52
CA HIS A 62 9.22 5.13 0.29
C HIS A 62 9.80 3.73 0.48
N ASP A 63 11.01 3.62 1.01
CA ASP A 63 11.67 2.35 1.26
C ASP A 63 10.83 1.46 2.19
N GLU A 64 10.30 2.04 3.28
CA GLU A 64 9.42 1.32 4.21
C GLU A 64 8.12 0.85 3.51
N ALA A 65 7.57 1.65 2.59
CA ALA A 65 6.37 1.29 1.85
C ALA A 65 6.63 0.12 0.87
N CYS A 66 7.78 0.13 0.18
CA CYS A 66 8.23 -0.97 -0.67
C CYS A 66 8.35 -2.28 0.13
N ASP A 67 9.12 -2.28 1.22
CA ASP A 67 9.34 -3.46 2.06
C ASP A 67 8.03 -3.99 2.67
N THR A 68 7.15 -3.07 3.10
CA THR A 68 5.86 -3.43 3.68
C THR A 68 4.92 -4.04 2.64
N ALA A 69 4.84 -3.46 1.44
CA ALA A 69 4.00 -3.98 0.36
C ALA A 69 4.45 -5.39 -0.07
N GLU A 70 5.77 -5.60 -0.20
CA GLU A 70 6.35 -6.91 -0.51
C GLU A 70 6.03 -7.94 0.58
N THR A 71 6.25 -7.58 1.84
CA THR A 71 5.98 -8.47 2.99
C THR A 71 4.51 -8.85 3.05
N LEU A 72 3.61 -7.87 2.96
CA LEU A 72 2.17 -8.10 3.00
C LEU A 72 1.70 -8.94 1.81
N TYR A 73 2.23 -8.72 0.61
CA TYR A 73 1.94 -9.55 -0.55
C TYR A 73 2.23 -11.03 -0.27
N HIS A 74 3.45 -11.34 0.21
CA HIS A 74 3.86 -12.71 0.49
C HIS A 74 3.03 -13.35 1.60
N GLU A 75 2.75 -12.63 2.69
CA GLU A 75 1.94 -13.13 3.80
C GLU A 75 0.47 -13.34 3.40
N LEU A 76 -0.11 -12.43 2.61
CA LEU A 76 -1.46 -12.60 2.08
C LEU A 76 -1.54 -13.77 1.10
N LEU A 77 -0.49 -13.98 0.28
CA LEU A 77 -0.44 -15.08 -0.68
C LEU A 77 -0.42 -16.46 0.02
N LYS A 78 0.28 -16.59 1.15
CA LYS A 78 0.24 -17.80 2.01
C LYS A 78 -1.19 -18.14 2.48
N HIS A 79 -2.09 -17.17 2.42
CA HIS A 79 -3.47 -17.28 2.87
C HIS A 79 -4.49 -17.11 1.75
N ALA A 80 -4.07 -17.03 0.48
CA ALA A 80 -4.96 -16.76 -0.64
C ALA A 80 -6.05 -17.83 -0.83
N SER A 81 -5.81 -19.07 -0.42
CA SER A 81 -6.81 -20.15 -0.43
C SER A 81 -7.94 -19.96 0.58
N ARG A 82 -7.80 -19.04 1.56
CA ARG A 82 -8.81 -18.76 2.59
C ARG A 82 -10.00 -17.96 2.05
N GLY A 83 -9.89 -17.37 0.87
CA GLY A 83 -11.02 -16.73 0.20
C GLY A 83 -10.64 -15.64 -0.80
N ARG A 84 -11.65 -15.22 -1.59
CA ARG A 84 -11.52 -14.20 -2.64
C ARG A 84 -10.94 -12.88 -2.12
N MET A 85 -11.33 -12.46 -0.91
CA MET A 85 -10.84 -11.22 -0.30
C MET A 85 -9.32 -11.25 -0.09
N THR A 86 -8.78 -12.29 0.54
CA THR A 86 -7.35 -12.41 0.80
C THR A 86 -6.54 -12.47 -0.50
N LEU A 87 -7.02 -13.21 -1.51
CA LEU A 87 -6.37 -13.24 -2.83
C LEU A 87 -6.37 -11.86 -3.51
N ARG A 88 -7.48 -11.13 -3.46
CA ARG A 88 -7.56 -9.77 -4.02
C ARG A 88 -6.60 -8.82 -3.33
N PHE A 89 -6.53 -8.86 -2.00
CA PHE A 89 -5.57 -8.07 -1.25
C PHE A 89 -4.13 -8.41 -1.62
N ALA A 90 -3.78 -9.69 -1.78
CA ALA A 90 -2.44 -10.08 -2.24
C ALA A 90 -2.12 -9.49 -3.63
N GLN A 91 -3.05 -9.61 -4.58
CA GLN A 91 -2.87 -9.05 -5.93
C GLN A 91 -2.69 -7.53 -5.90
N THR A 92 -3.46 -6.83 -5.08
CA THR A 92 -3.34 -5.39 -4.92
C THR A 92 -2.02 -4.99 -4.25
N MET A 93 -1.54 -5.74 -3.26
CA MET A 93 -0.23 -5.49 -2.64
C MET A 93 0.91 -5.70 -3.64
N ASN A 94 0.85 -6.74 -4.47
CA ASN A 94 1.81 -6.95 -5.55
C ASN A 94 1.82 -5.77 -6.54
N ARG A 95 0.64 -5.25 -6.88
CA ARG A 95 0.54 -4.06 -7.73
C ARG A 95 1.12 -2.83 -7.04
N ALA A 96 0.76 -2.59 -5.77
CA ALA A 96 1.27 -1.47 -4.99
C ALA A 96 2.80 -1.51 -4.93
N TRP A 97 3.39 -2.67 -4.65
CA TRP A 97 4.84 -2.87 -4.66
C TRP A 97 5.46 -2.49 -6.02
N ALA A 98 4.89 -2.97 -7.13
CA ALA A 98 5.38 -2.62 -8.46
C ALA A 98 5.34 -1.12 -8.77
N GLU A 99 4.26 -0.41 -8.41
CA GLU A 99 4.15 1.05 -8.61
C GLU A 99 5.19 1.82 -7.78
N LEU A 100 5.47 1.35 -6.57
CA LEU A 100 6.49 1.93 -5.70
C LEU A 100 7.89 1.72 -6.29
N THR A 101 8.26 0.48 -6.64
CA THR A 101 9.59 0.17 -7.18
C THR A 101 9.88 0.78 -8.55
N VAL A 102 8.86 0.93 -9.41
CA VAL A 102 9.03 1.61 -10.72
C VAL A 102 9.38 3.10 -10.54
N SER A 103 8.88 3.73 -9.47
CA SER A 103 9.21 5.13 -9.15
C SER A 103 10.66 5.29 -8.69
N ASP A 104 11.19 4.32 -7.93
CA ASP A 104 12.61 4.28 -7.58
C ASP A 104 13.51 4.11 -8.82
N GLY A 105 13.18 3.17 -9.70
CA GLY A 105 13.98 2.93 -10.92
C GLY A 105 14.05 4.13 -11.87
N LEU A 106 12.97 4.93 -11.96
CA LEU A 106 12.96 6.18 -12.74
C LEU A 106 13.75 7.31 -12.07
N THR A 107 13.79 7.34 -10.74
CA THR A 107 14.53 8.34 -9.97
C THR A 107 16.04 8.05 -10.00
N GLU A 108 16.42 6.78 -9.91
CA GLU A 108 17.82 6.34 -9.96
C GLU A 108 18.40 6.45 -11.39
N ALA A 109 17.61 6.13 -12.43
CA ALA A 109 18.04 6.30 -13.83
C ALA A 109 18.24 7.77 -14.25
N ARG A 110 17.80 8.73 -13.44
CA ARG A 110 17.91 10.18 -13.71
C ARG A 110 19.04 10.86 -12.92
N ARG A 111 19.73 10.12 -12.05
CA ARG A 111 20.87 10.60 -11.24
C ARG A 111 22.20 10.25 -11.93
#